data_AF-A0A3M1ZK37-F1
#
_entry.id   AF-A0A3M1ZK37-F1
#
_cell.length_a   1.000
_cell.length_b   1.000
_cell.length_c   1.000
_cell.angle_alpha   90.00
_cell.angle_beta   90.00
_cell.angle_gamma   90.00
#
_symmetry.space_group_name_H-M   'P 1'
#
loop_
_entity.id
_entity.type
_entity.pdbx_description
1 polymer ?
#
loop_
_entity_poly.entity_id
_entity_poly.type
_entity_poly.pdbx_seq_one_letter_code
_entity_poly.pdbx_strand_id
1 'polypeptide(L)' 'EIVLDFNFAYNPSCAYNARWVCPLSPPENRLSFVVAAGERAFLVPDVD' A
#
# COMPACT_ATOMS: atom_id res chain seq x y z
N GLU A 1 24.67 3.27 -4.36
CA GLU A 1 23.52 2.64 -5.05
C GLU A 1 22.41 2.41 -4.04
N ILE A 2 21.15 2.55 -4.43
CA ILE A 2 19.98 2.27 -3.59
C ILE A 2 19.12 1.27 -4.36
N VAL A 3 18.73 0.19 -3.69
CA VAL A 3 17.78 -0.80 -4.22
C VAL A 3 16.40 -0.49 -3.65
N LEU A 4 15.41 -0.33 -4.51
CA LEU A 4 14.01 -0.23 -4.14
C LEU A 4 13.35 -1.59 -4.39
N ASP A 5 13.07 -2.32 -3.32
CA ASP A 5 12.49 -3.66 -3.40
C ASP A 5 10.99 -3.64 -3.05
N PHE A 6 10.15 -3.71 -4.08
CA PHE A 6 8.70 -3.72 -3.93
C PHE A 6 8.15 -4.99 -3.26
N ASN A 7 8.94 -6.06 -3.10
CA ASN A 7 8.50 -7.24 -2.34
C ASN A 7 8.26 -6.91 -0.86
N PHE A 8 8.87 -5.84 -0.36
CA PHE A 8 8.72 -5.35 1.00
C PHE A 8 7.74 -4.18 1.14
N ALA A 9 6.97 -3.85 0.09
CA ALA A 9 5.92 -2.83 0.20
C ALA A 9 4.81 -3.32 1.15
N TYR A 10 4.37 -2.44 2.05
CA TYR A 10 3.33 -2.70 3.06
C TYR A 10 2.31 -1.58 3.10
N ASN A 11 1.10 -1.88 3.59
CA ASN A 11 0.07 -0.86 3.72
C ASN A 11 0.31 0.02 4.97
N PRO A 12 0.05 1.34 4.91
CA PRO A 12 0.12 2.19 6.09
C PRO A 12 -0.95 1.79 7.11
N SER A 13 -0.73 2.11 8.40
CA SER A 13 -1.63 1.72 9.51
C SER A 13 -3.10 2.08 9.30
N CYS A 14 -3.38 3.16 8.56
CA CYS A 14 -4.73 3.59 8.22
C CYS A 14 -5.51 2.58 7.35
N ALA A 15 -4.82 1.68 6.66
CA ALA A 15 -5.44 0.61 5.88
C ALA A 15 -6.13 -0.45 6.77
N TYR A 16 -5.74 -0.57 8.04
CA TYR A 16 -6.30 -1.56 8.97
C TYR A 16 -7.17 -0.94 10.06
N ASN A 17 -7.02 0.36 10.33
CA ASN A 17 -7.76 1.00 11.41
C ASN A 17 -7.96 2.50 11.11
N ALA A 18 -9.22 2.92 11.07
CA ALA A 18 -9.64 4.28 10.77
C ALA A 18 -9.20 5.33 11.80
N ARG A 19 -8.67 4.92 12.97
CA ARG A 19 -8.11 5.86 13.95
C ARG A 19 -6.85 6.57 13.44
N TRP A 20 -6.21 6.05 12.39
CA TRP A 20 -4.97 6.58 11.84
C TRP A 20 -5.23 7.37 10.55
N VAL A 21 -4.51 8.47 10.36
CA VAL A 21 -4.58 9.28 9.15
C VAL A 21 -3.66 8.70 8.07
N CYS A 22 -4.18 8.52 6.86
CA CYS A 22 -3.37 8.04 5.74
C CYS A 22 -2.38 9.10 5.25
N PRO A 23 -1.10 8.74 5.01
CA PRO A 23 -0.21 9.59 4.26
C PRO A 23 -0.63 9.59 2.79
N LEU A 24 -0.87 10.77 2.23
CA LEU A 24 -1.13 10.92 0.80
C LEU A 24 0.19 11.13 0.06
N SER A 25 0.50 10.22 -0.87
CA SER A 25 1.64 10.39 -1.77
C SER A 25 1.38 11.55 -2.74
N PRO A 26 2.40 12.35 -3.08
CA PRO A 26 2.27 13.35 -4.12
C PRO A 26 2.07 12.67 -5.51
N PRO A 27 1.49 13.37 -6.50
CA PRO A 27 1.19 12.78 -7.81
C PRO A 27 2.40 12.19 -8.54
N GLU A 28 3.59 12.77 -8.34
CA GLU A 28 4.85 12.36 -8.98
C GLU A 28 5.31 10.96 -8.52
N ASN A 29 4.79 10.45 -7.40
CA ASN A 29 5.09 9.13 -6.88
C ASN A 29 4.21 8.02 -7.49
N ARG A 30 3.41 8.32 -8.51
CA ARG A 30 2.62 7.30 -9.23
C ARG A 30 3.48 6.62 -10.28
N LEU A 31 3.59 5.30 -10.17
CA LEU A 31 4.23 4.47 -11.19
C LEU A 31 3.28 4.30 -12.38
N SER A 32 3.82 4.37 -13.60
CA SER A 32 3.05 4.16 -14.84
C SER A 32 2.82 2.68 -15.17
N PHE A 33 3.29 1.78 -14.31
CA PHE A 33 3.22 0.33 -14.46
C PHE A 33 2.70 -0.32 -13.18
N VAL A 34 2.23 -1.56 -13.32
CA VAL A 34 1.70 -2.36 -12.21
C VAL A 34 2.84 -3.00 -11.44
N VAL A 35 2.77 -2.91 -10.11
CA VAL A 35 3.61 -3.67 -9.19
C VAL A 35 2.79 -4.83 -8.64
N ALA A 36 3.10 -6.06 -9.07
CA ALA A 36 2.41 -7.28 -8.63
C ALA A 36 3.14 -7.98 -7.47
N ALA A 37 3.65 -7.20 -6.51
CA ALA A 37 4.43 -7.64 -5.35
C ALA A 37 4.07 -6.83 -4.10
N GLY A 38 4.53 -7.29 -2.94
CA GLY A 38 4.26 -6.67 -1.64
C GLY A 38 3.01 -7.22 -0.96
N GLU A 39 2.63 -6.57 0.13
CA GLU A 39 1.46 -6.95 0.91
C GLU A 39 0.17 -6.81 0.11
N ARG A 40 -0.70 -7.81 0.22
CA ARG A 40 -2.06 -7.76 -0.32
C ARG A 40 -3.03 -7.43 0.81
N ALA A 41 -3.94 -6.49 0.57
CA ALA A 41 -5.06 -6.29 1.49
C ALA A 41 -5.87 -7.60 1.56
N PHE A 42 -6.00 -8.16 2.77
CA PHE A 42 -7.00 -9.18 3.05
C PHE A 42 -8.36 -8.48 2.98
N LEU A 43 -9.01 -8.52 1.83
CA LEU A 43 -10.45 -8.34 1.80
C LEU A 43 -11.01 -9.57 2.51
N VAL A 44 -11.47 -9.39 3.76
CA VAL A 44 -12.46 -10.32 4.31
C VAL A 44 -13.62 -10.26 3.31
N PRO A 45 -14.01 -11.38 2.67
CA PRO A 45 -15.14 -11.37 1.77
C PRO A 45 -16.33 -10.90 2.59
N ASP A 46 -16.94 -9.80 2.15
CA ASP A 46 -18.06 -9.07 2.76
C ASP A 46 -18.78 -9.90 3.83
N VAL A 47 -18.43 -9.65 5.09
CA VAL A 47 -19.32 -9.97 6.22
C VAL A 47 -19.77 -8.61 6.76
N ASP A 48 -20.92 -8.22 6.21
CA ASP A 48 -21.75 -7.03 6.43
C ASP A 48 -21.32 -5.71 5.78
#